data_AF-A0A8H4B656-F1
#
_entry.id   AF-A0A8H4B656-F1
#
_cell.length_a   1.000
_cell.length_b   1.000
_cell.length_c   1.000
_cell.angle_alpha   90.00
_cell.angle_beta   90.00
_cell.angle_gamma   90.00
#
_symmetry.space_group_name_H-M   'P 1'
#
loop_
_entity.id
_entity.type
_entity.pdbx_description
1 polymer ?
#
loop_
_entity_poly.entity_id
_entity_poly.type
_entity_poly.pdbx_seq_one_letter_code
_entity_poly.pdbx_strand_id
1 'polypeptide(L)'
;MWSNYIYLNHDLNRKISHIRSIRQYERYVRWKDTPHHIMNNPRGYCFITSNWMSEWEMFIEGWTTDPPSTMIDQTHLLSSVASSSSVMIISRDTWDYLAKHYSIKGQQITEGTNSI
;
A
#
# COMPACT_ATOMS: atom_id res chain seq x y z
N MET A 1 31.43 5.80 -27.94
CA MET A 1 31.03 4.88 -26.84
C MET A 1 30.62 5.57 -25.53
N TRP A 2 30.75 6.89 -25.39
CA TRP A 2 30.37 7.62 -24.16
C TRP A 2 28.88 8.00 -24.09
N SER A 3 28.24 8.17 -25.25
CA SER A 3 26.83 8.53 -25.35
C SER A 3 25.93 7.51 -24.65
N ASN A 4 26.13 6.21 -24.88
CA ASN A 4 25.34 5.15 -24.24
C ASN A 4 25.45 5.17 -22.71
N TYR A 5 26.61 5.52 -22.15
CA TYR A 5 26.81 5.59 -20.71
C TYR A 5 26.09 6.80 -20.09
N ILE A 6 26.09 7.95 -20.76
CA ILE A 6 25.34 9.14 -20.32
C ILE A 6 23.83 8.88 -20.39
N TYR A 7 23.35 8.25 -21.47
CA TYR A 7 21.94 7.88 -21.59
C TYR A 7 21.49 6.87 -20.52
N LEU A 8 22.29 5.83 -20.23
CA LEU A 8 21.99 4.87 -19.17
C LEU A 8 21.93 5.53 -17.79
N ASN A 9 22.88 6.40 -17.47
CA ASN A 9 22.91 7.09 -16.18
C ASN A 9 21.76 8.08 -16.04
N HIS A 10 21.39 8.78 -17.11
CA HIS A 10 20.26 9.69 -17.08
C HIS A 10 18.92 8.94 -16.92
N ASP A 11 18.74 7.79 -17.57
CA ASP A 11 17.56 6.94 -17.37
C ASP A 11 17.52 6.35 -15.95
N LEU A 12 18.67 5.91 -15.42
CA LEU A 12 18.78 5.43 -14.05
C LEU A 12 18.45 6.53 -13.02
N ASN A 13 18.99 7.73 -13.21
CA ASN A 13 18.70 8.88 -12.33
C ASN A 13 17.22 9.27 -12.38
N ARG A 14 16.60 9.25 -13.56
CA ARG A 14 15.16 9.46 -13.70
C ARG A 14 14.36 8.41 -12.94
N LYS A 15 14.69 7.12 -13.09
CA LYS A 15 14.05 6.03 -12.35
C LYS A 15 14.18 6.19 -10.84
N ILE A 16 15.38 6.52 -10.35
CA ILE A 16 15.62 6.77 -8.92
C ILE A 16 14.79 7.96 -8.41
N SER A 17 14.77 9.07 -9.16
CA SER A 17 13.98 10.24 -8.78
C SER A 17 12.49 9.94 -8.75
N HIS A 18 12.01 9.15 -9.71
CA HIS A 18 10.62 8.73 -9.78
C HIS A 18 10.23 7.83 -8.60
N ILE A 19 11.04 6.81 -8.29
CA ILE A 19 10.81 5.93 -7.14
C ILE A 19 10.82 6.73 -5.83
N ARG A 20 11.75 7.68 -5.66
CA ARG A 20 11.76 8.58 -4.49
C ARG A 20 10.46 9.38 -4.37
N SER A 21 9.95 9.92 -5.47
CA SER A 21 8.70 10.67 -5.47
C SER A 21 7.48 9.81 -5.09
N ILE A 22 7.43 8.57 -5.59
CA ILE A 22 6.39 7.59 -5.22
C ILE A 22 6.46 7.31 -3.72
N ARG A 23 7.63 6.93 -3.20
CA ARG A 23 7.81 6.63 -1.78
C ARG A 23 7.42 7.79 -0.87
N GLN A 24 7.79 9.01 -1.24
CA GLN A 24 7.44 10.19 -0.46
C GLN A 24 5.92 10.39 -0.39
N TYR A 25 5.22 10.21 -1.51
CA TYR A 25 3.77 10.31 -1.54
C TYR A 25 3.12 9.18 -0.74
N GLU A 26 3.58 7.95 -0.91
CA GLU A 26 3.05 6.79 -0.20
C GLU A 26 3.29 6.85 1.31
N ARG A 27 4.45 7.36 1.74
CA ARG A 27 4.70 7.65 3.16
C ARG A 27 3.73 8.70 3.68
N TYR A 28 3.38 9.71 2.90
CA TYR A 28 2.37 10.70 3.27
C TYR A 28 0.97 10.08 3.38
N VAL A 29 0.59 9.19 2.46
CA VAL A 29 -0.65 8.41 2.56
C VAL A 29 -0.66 7.60 3.84
N ARG A 30 0.42 6.86 4.13
CA ARG A 30 0.54 6.07 5.36
C ARG A 30 0.53 6.92 6.64
N TRP A 31 1.14 8.08 6.61
CA TRP A 31 1.14 9.02 7.73
C TRP A 31 -0.27 9.53 8.07
N LYS A 32 -1.19 9.58 7.09
CA LYS A 32 -2.61 9.86 7.34
C LYS A 32 -3.39 8.69 7.93
N ASP A 33 -2.77 7.53 8.09
CA ASP A 33 -3.36 6.36 8.75
C ASP A 33 -2.90 6.22 10.22
N THR A 34 -2.60 7.34 10.89
CA THR A 34 -2.49 7.28 12.35
C THR A 34 -3.87 7.07 12.98
N PRO A 35 -3.96 6.45 14.18
CA PRO A 35 -5.25 6.20 14.83
C PRO A 35 -6.15 7.44 14.91
N HIS A 36 -5.57 8.61 15.21
CA HIS A 36 -6.32 9.86 15.26
C HIS A 36 -6.96 10.24 13.91
N HIS A 37 -6.22 10.10 12.80
CA HIS A 37 -6.75 10.43 11.49
C HIS A 37 -7.78 9.40 11.01
N ILE A 38 -7.55 8.11 11.27
CA ILE A 38 -8.48 7.04 10.92
C ILE A 38 -9.82 7.22 11.65
N MET A 39 -9.78 7.43 12.97
CA MET A 39 -10.99 7.61 13.78
C MET A 39 -11.80 8.85 13.40
N ASN A 40 -11.14 9.88 12.87
CA ASN A 40 -11.78 11.11 12.42
C ASN A 40 -12.09 11.13 10.92
N ASN A 41 -11.83 10.05 10.18
CA ASN A 41 -12.11 10.00 8.75
C ASN A 41 -13.63 9.78 8.53
N PRO A 42 -14.36 10.74 7.94
CA PRO A 42 -15.80 10.60 7.72
C PRO A 42 -16.15 9.50 6.70
N ARG A 43 -15.18 9.07 5.87
CA ARG A 43 -15.35 7.97 4.92
C ARG A 43 -15.19 6.59 5.58
N GLY A 44 -14.78 6.54 6.84
CA GLY A 44 -14.54 5.31 7.60
C GLY A 44 -13.19 4.67 7.30
N TYR A 45 -13.09 3.39 7.66
CA TYR A 45 -11.86 2.62 7.61
C TYR A 45 -12.07 1.24 6.95
N CYS A 46 -10.96 0.65 6.53
CA CYS A 46 -10.90 -0.66 5.91
C CYS A 46 -9.91 -1.54 6.65
N PHE A 47 -10.01 -2.85 6.45
CA PHE A 47 -9.05 -3.84 6.92
C PHE A 47 -8.15 -4.29 5.78
N ILE A 48 -6.87 -4.49 6.08
CA ILE A 48 -5.87 -5.03 5.16
C ILE A 48 -5.01 -6.07 5.88
N THR A 49 -4.48 -7.04 5.13
CA THR A 49 -3.56 -8.04 5.68
C THR A 49 -2.27 -7.36 6.15
N SER A 50 -1.84 -7.65 7.38
CA SER A 50 -0.65 -7.04 7.96
C SER A 50 0.61 -7.38 7.17
N ASN A 51 0.70 -8.60 6.63
CA ASN A 51 1.87 -9.08 5.89
C ASN A 51 2.16 -8.21 4.67
N TRP A 52 1.16 -8.02 3.81
CA TRP A 52 1.31 -7.17 2.62
C TRP A 52 1.63 -5.73 3.01
N MET A 53 0.94 -5.22 4.02
CA MET A 53 1.16 -3.87 4.51
C MET A 53 2.58 -3.68 5.06
N SER A 54 3.18 -4.72 5.66
CA SER A 54 4.56 -4.70 6.15
C SER A 54 5.55 -4.56 4.99
N GLU A 55 5.33 -5.30 3.89
CA GLU A 55 6.15 -5.18 2.67
C GLU A 55 6.06 -3.77 2.08
N TRP A 56 4.87 -3.20 2.08
CA TRP A 56 4.66 -1.83 1.61
C TRP A 56 5.35 -0.81 2.52
N GLU A 57 5.23 -0.95 3.84
CA GLU A 57 5.92 -0.09 4.81
C GLU A 57 7.46 -0.19 4.67
N MET A 58 8.00 -1.38 4.43
CA MET A 58 9.42 -1.57 4.14
C MET A 58 9.84 -0.80 2.88
N PHE A 59 9.02 -0.80 1.83
CA PHE A 59 9.31 -0.05 0.60
C PHE A 59 9.26 1.46 0.80
N ILE A 60 8.19 1.99 1.39
CA ILE A 60 8.01 3.44 1.54
C ILE A 60 9.04 4.04 2.48
N GLU A 61 9.49 3.29 3.51
CA GLU A 61 10.58 3.70 4.40
C GLU A 61 11.98 3.48 3.79
N GLY A 62 12.04 2.79 2.65
CA GLY A 62 13.26 2.62 1.87
C GLY A 62 14.16 1.47 2.33
N TRP A 63 13.63 0.54 3.11
CA TRP A 63 14.29 -0.72 3.46
C TRP A 63 14.40 -1.67 2.26
N THR A 64 13.48 -1.58 1.30
CA THR A 64 13.55 -2.31 0.02
C THR A 64 13.69 -1.35 -1.16
N THR A 65 14.15 -1.85 -2.31
CA THR A 65 14.28 -1.09 -3.57
C THR A 65 12.96 -1.02 -4.33
N ASP A 66 12.22 -2.12 -4.33
CA ASP A 66 11.06 -2.33 -5.18
C ASP A 66 9.77 -2.33 -4.35
N PRO A 67 8.67 -1.83 -4.93
CA PRO A 67 7.35 -1.93 -4.29
C PRO A 67 6.92 -3.40 -4.17
N PRO A 68 5.96 -3.71 -3.29
CA PRO A 68 5.38 -5.04 -3.21
C PRO A 68 4.91 -5.51 -4.59
N SER A 69 5.43 -6.66 -5.03
CA SER A 69 5.03 -7.30 -6.29
C SER A 69 3.91 -8.33 -6.07
N THR A 70 3.67 -8.70 -4.81
CA THR A 70 2.61 -9.58 -4.39
C THR A 70 1.26 -8.85 -4.43
N MET A 71 0.20 -9.58 -4.74
CA MET A 71 -1.16 -9.04 -4.67
C MET A 71 -1.60 -8.87 -3.22
N ILE A 72 -2.44 -7.87 -2.96
CA ILE A 72 -3.18 -7.74 -1.70
C ILE A 72 -4.22 -8.86 -1.67
N ASP A 73 -3.89 -9.99 -1.04
CA ASP A 73 -4.81 -11.13 -0.89
C ASP A 73 -5.60 -11.01 0.43
N GLN A 74 -6.89 -10.68 0.32
CA GLN A 74 -7.82 -10.57 1.45
C GLN A 74 -8.68 -11.82 1.65
N THR A 75 -8.53 -12.87 0.82
CA THR A 75 -9.43 -14.04 0.85
C THR A 75 -9.38 -14.80 2.17
N HIS A 76 -8.22 -14.77 2.84
CA HIS A 76 -8.03 -15.42 4.14
C HIS A 76 -8.61 -14.65 5.33
N LEU A 77 -8.99 -13.37 5.15
CA LEU A 77 -9.56 -12.56 6.23
C LEU A 77 -11.00 -12.96 6.58
N LEU A 78 -11.71 -13.59 5.64
CA LEU A 78 -13.11 -14.02 5.83
C LEU A 78 -13.24 -15.53 6.12
N SER A 79 -12.16 -16.30 6.03
CA SER A 79 -12.21 -17.73 6.34
C SER A 79 -12.18 -17.95 7.85
N SER A 80 -13.27 -18.51 8.41
CA SER A 80 -13.39 -18.84 9.84
C SER A 80 -12.41 -19.92 10.33
N VAL A 81 -11.66 -20.54 9.42
CA VAL A 81 -10.70 -21.60 9.71
C VAL A 81 -9.30 -20.98 9.87
N ALA A 82 -9.08 -20.38 11.04
CA ALA A 82 -7.78 -20.23 11.69
C ALA A 82 -6.56 -19.90 10.80
N SER A 83 -6.58 -18.77 10.09
CA SER A 83 -5.32 -18.14 9.70
C SER A 83 -5.01 -17.04 10.72
N SER A 84 -3.84 -17.09 11.35
CA SER A 84 -3.31 -16.03 12.23
C SER A 84 -2.95 -14.75 11.47
N SER A 85 -3.66 -14.50 10.36
CA SER A 85 -3.52 -13.34 9.50
C SER A 85 -3.87 -12.12 10.32
N SER A 86 -2.85 -11.46 10.85
CA SER A 86 -3.03 -10.21 11.56
C SER A 86 -3.58 -9.19 10.55
N VAL A 87 -4.55 -8.40 10.99
CA VAL A 87 -5.13 -7.32 10.18
C VAL A 87 -4.60 -5.99 10.66
N MET A 88 -4.46 -5.05 9.73
CA MET A 88 -4.28 -3.64 10.05
C MET A 88 -5.49 -2.85 9.59
N ILE A 89 -5.77 -1.78 10.33
CA ILE A 89 -6.79 -0.79 9.98
C ILE A 89 -6.11 0.31 9.16
N ILE A 90 -6.73 0.67 8.05
CA ILE A 90 -6.32 1.79 7.19
C ILE A 90 -7.54 2.67 6.90
N SER A 91 -7.34 3.94 6.58
CA SER A 91 -8.43 4.80 6.12
C SER A 91 -8.97 4.33 4.78
N ARG A 92 -10.23 4.69 4.47
CA ARG A 92 -10.79 4.44 3.14
C ARG A 92 -10.03 5.17 2.02
N ASP A 93 -9.40 6.30 2.32
CA ASP A 93 -8.55 7.01 1.35
C ASP A 93 -7.29 6.22 0.99
N THR A 94 -6.64 5.60 1.98
CA THR A 94 -5.50 4.70 1.73
C THR A 94 -5.94 3.48 0.94
N TRP A 95 -7.10 2.88 1.27
CA TRP A 95 -7.63 1.76 0.50
C TRP A 95 -7.81 2.12 -0.97
N ASP A 96 -8.46 3.25 -1.27
CA ASP A 96 -8.69 3.71 -2.64
C ASP A 96 -7.38 3.93 -3.40
N TYR A 97 -6.36 4.47 -2.72
CA TYR A 97 -5.02 4.57 -3.27
C TYR A 97 -4.43 3.20 -3.59
N LEU A 98 -4.39 2.28 -2.61
CA LEU A 98 -3.81 0.96 -2.81
C LEU A 98 -4.52 0.17 -3.90
N ALA A 99 -5.86 0.23 -3.95
CA ALA A 99 -6.67 -0.43 -4.97
C ALA A 99 -6.44 0.09 -6.39
N LYS A 100 -6.02 1.36 -6.53
CA LYS A 100 -5.67 1.96 -7.81
C LYS A 100 -4.26 1.57 -8.27
N HIS A 101 -3.35 1.32 -7.33
CA HIS A 101 -1.92 1.20 -7.59
C HIS A 101 -1.38 -0.24 -7.47
N TYR A 102 -2.11 -1.13 -6.82
CA TYR A 102 -1.72 -2.52 -6.57
C TYR A 102 -2.85 -3.50 -6.92
N SER A 103 -2.46 -4.72 -7.28
CA SER A 103 -3.40 -5.80 -7.57
C SER A 103 -4.07 -6.30 -6.29
N ILE A 104 -5.40 -6.40 -6.30
CA ILE A 104 -6.19 -6.92 -5.17
C ILE A 104 -6.84 -8.25 -5.55
N LYS A 105 -6.83 -9.19 -4.60
CA LYS A 105 -7.60 -10.43 -4.65
C LYS A 105 -8.48 -10.53 -3.41
N GLY A 106 -9.78 -10.73 -3.63
CA GLY A 106 -10.78 -10.66 -2.57
C GLY A 106 -11.55 -9.34 -2.60
N GLN A 107 -12.43 -9.14 -1.63
CA GLN A 107 -13.27 -7.95 -1.52
C GLN A 107 -12.71 -7.00 -0.48
N GLN A 108 -12.99 -5.70 -0.63
CA GLN A 108 -12.77 -4.72 0.41
C GLN A 108 -13.54 -5.12 1.68
N ILE A 109 -12.87 -5.10 2.83
CA ILE A 109 -13.50 -5.36 4.13
C ILE A 109 -13.53 -4.06 4.93
N THR A 110 -14.72 -3.61 5.33
CA THR A 110 -14.93 -2.39 6.13
C THR A 110 -15.95 -2.64 7.24
N GLU A 111 -15.97 -1.80 8.28
CA GLU A 111 -17.08 -1.78 9.24
C GLU A 111 -18.29 -1.05 8.62
N GLY A 112 -19.50 -1.63 8.70
CA GLY A 112 -20.77 -0.95 8.41
C GLY A 112 -21.32 -1.08 6.97
N THR A 113 -22.24 -2.03 6.80
CA THR A 113 -23.31 -2.20 5.78
C THR A 113 -23.04 -1.83 4.32
N ASN A 114 -22.97 -2.88 3.49
CA ASN A 114 -23.75 -2.91 2.24
C ASN A 114 -25.19 -2.47 2.58
N SER A 115 -25.57 -1.26 2.19
CA SER A 115 -26.98 -0.89 2.10
C SER A 115 -27.66 -1.89 1.17
N ILE A 116 -28.62 -2.63 1.75
CA ILE A 116 -29.54 -3.56 1.08
C ILE A 116 -30.34 -2.82 0.01
#